data_AF-A0A182PC07-F1
#
_entry.id   AF-A0A182PC07-F1
#
_cell.length_a   1.000
_cell.length_b   1.000
_cell.length_c   1.000
_cell.angle_alpha   90.00
_cell.angle_beta   90.00
_cell.angle_gamma   90.00
#
_symmetry.space_group_name_H-M   'P 1'
#
loop_
_entity.id
_entity.type
_entity.pdbx_description
1 polymer ?
#
loop_
_entity_poly.entity_id
_entity_poly.type
_entity_poly.pdbx_seq_one_letter_code
_entity_poly.pdbx_strand_id
1 'polypeptide(L)'
;MMNDPAALGMIPFDTIGLYEQPKPRFIFKMPRVVPDQKSKFESDDLFKKLSRDSEVRYTGFRDRPIEERRGRFRAGCCEGHTEVSFAATGINLQLVFNPNHGLYHHPHHHHHHHPAHLGLEKECDFDKEHGKVSVA
;
A
#
# COMPACT_ATOMS: atom_id res chain seq x y z
N MET A 1 -15.81 45.45 41.38
CA MET A 1 -16.41 44.09 41.37
C MET A 1 -17.76 44.20 40.67
N MET A 2 -18.05 43.18 39.85
CA MET A 2 -19.17 42.98 38.91
C MET A 2 -20.57 43.39 39.40
N ASN A 3 -21.49 43.76 38.49
CA ASN A 3 -22.55 42.84 38.01
C ASN A 3 -23.38 43.42 36.83
N ASP A 4 -23.62 42.60 35.81
CA ASP A 4 -24.38 42.85 34.56
C ASP A 4 -25.85 43.23 34.76
N PRO A 5 -26.50 43.79 33.72
CA PRO A 5 -27.61 43.04 33.15
C PRO A 5 -27.66 43.07 31.62
N ALA A 6 -27.79 41.88 31.03
CA ALA A 6 -28.26 41.69 29.68
C ALA A 6 -29.68 42.25 29.53
N ALA A 7 -29.93 43.03 28.48
CA ALA A 7 -30.94 42.74 27.45
C ALA A 7 -31.20 43.97 26.55
N LEU A 8 -31.62 43.65 25.33
CA LEU A 8 -32.32 44.48 24.35
C LEU A 8 -31.47 45.21 23.31
N GLY A 9 -31.63 44.78 22.06
CA GLY A 9 -31.31 45.61 20.90
C GLY A 9 -30.97 44.80 19.68
N MET A 10 -32.00 44.31 18.99
CA MET A 10 -31.88 43.72 17.66
C MET A 10 -31.09 44.65 16.73
N ILE A 11 -30.05 44.17 16.07
CA ILE A 11 -29.53 44.81 14.86
C ILE A 11 -30.26 44.17 13.67
N PRO A 12 -31.15 44.91 12.98
CA PRO A 12 -31.84 44.40 11.81
C PRO A 12 -31.01 44.70 10.55
N PHE A 13 -31.22 43.86 9.54
CA PHE A 13 -30.78 44.01 8.16
C PHE A 13 -29.32 43.68 7.83
N ASP A 14 -29.17 42.41 7.48
CA ASP A 14 -28.58 41.92 6.24
C ASP A 14 -28.39 43.00 5.16
N THR A 15 -27.15 43.25 4.77
CA THR A 15 -26.67 43.38 3.39
C THR A 15 -25.20 43.79 3.44
N ILE A 16 -24.39 43.32 2.49
CA ILE A 16 -22.92 43.50 2.41
C ILE A 16 -22.12 42.38 3.10
N GLY A 17 -22.43 41.14 2.70
CA GLY A 17 -21.45 40.07 2.58
C GLY A 17 -21.44 39.67 1.11
N LEU A 18 -20.59 40.34 0.33
CA LEU A 18 -20.37 40.11 -1.10
C LEU A 18 -20.24 38.60 -1.35
N TYR A 19 -21.00 38.11 -2.33
CA TYR A 19 -20.91 36.78 -2.94
C TYR A 19 -19.50 36.21 -2.79
N GLU A 20 -19.25 35.42 -1.74
CA GLU A 20 -17.98 34.73 -1.60
C GLU A 20 -18.01 33.67 -2.71
N GLN A 21 -17.39 34.00 -3.84
CA GLN A 21 -17.25 33.05 -4.93
C GLN A 21 -16.70 31.77 -4.32
N PRO A 22 -17.39 30.61 -4.47
CA PRO A 22 -16.87 29.37 -3.94
C PRO A 22 -15.49 29.17 -4.57
N LYS A 23 -14.46 29.31 -3.73
CA LYS A 23 -13.06 29.22 -4.13
C LYS A 23 -12.93 27.97 -4.98
N PRO A 24 -12.55 28.06 -6.27
CA PRO A 24 -12.52 26.89 -7.14
C PRO A 24 -11.63 25.86 -6.46
N ARG A 25 -12.24 24.78 -5.97
CA ARG A 25 -11.52 23.65 -5.41
C ARG A 25 -10.95 22.96 -6.62
N PHE A 26 -9.78 23.42 -7.05
CA PHE A 26 -8.99 22.69 -8.02
C PHE A 26 -8.67 21.36 -7.36
N ILE A 27 -9.42 20.32 -7.75
CA ILE A 27 -9.08 18.95 -7.44
C ILE A 27 -7.90 18.61 -8.35
N PHE A 28 -6.74 19.14 -8.02
CA PHE A 28 -5.49 18.60 -8.50
C PHE A 28 -5.38 17.21 -7.89
N LYS A 29 -5.86 16.20 -8.61
CA LYS A 29 -5.60 14.81 -8.25
C LYS A 29 -4.09 14.63 -8.35
N MET A 30 -3.41 14.69 -7.21
CA MET A 30 -1.99 14.43 -7.15
C MET A 30 -1.72 13.04 -7.73
N PRO A 31 -0.91 12.92 -8.79
CA PRO A 31 -0.62 11.63 -9.39
C PRO A 31 0.04 10.70 -8.36
N ARG A 32 -0.40 9.45 -8.30
CA ARG A 32 0.22 8.42 -7.44
C ARG A 32 1.63 8.05 -7.88
N VAL A 33 1.95 8.29 -9.14
CA VAL A 33 3.19 7.89 -9.79
C VAL A 33 3.82 9.09 -10.48
N VAL A 34 5.15 9.09 -10.54
CA VAL A 34 5.89 10.07 -11.33
C VAL A 34 5.62 9.87 -12.84
N PRO A 35 5.68 10.93 -13.67
CA PRO A 35 5.40 10.81 -15.10
C PRO A 35 6.31 9.81 -15.83
N ASP A 36 7.61 9.80 -15.53
CA ASP A 36 8.57 8.84 -16.07
C ASP A 36 9.05 7.88 -14.98
N GLN A 37 8.30 6.80 -14.79
CA GLN A 37 8.60 5.77 -13.79
C GLN A 37 9.88 5.01 -14.11
N LYS A 38 10.18 4.81 -15.40
CA LYS A 38 11.37 4.09 -15.84
C LYS A 38 12.62 4.88 -15.49
N SER A 39 12.65 6.17 -15.84
CA SER A 39 13.76 7.05 -15.48
C SER A 39 13.94 7.13 -13.96
N LYS A 40 12.85 7.22 -13.18
CA LYS A 40 12.94 7.21 -11.71
C LYS A 40 13.53 5.91 -11.18
N PHE A 41 13.11 4.76 -11.70
CA PHE A 41 13.65 3.46 -11.30
C PHE A 41 15.14 3.31 -11.65
N GLU A 42 15.55 3.75 -12.83
CA GLU A 42 16.93 3.61 -13.31
C GLU A 42 17.91 4.62 -12.70
N SER A 43 17.43 5.82 -12.33
CA SER A 43 18.28 6.93 -11.88
C SER A 43 18.38 7.06 -10.36
N ASP A 44 17.34 6.68 -9.62
CA ASP A 44 17.28 6.86 -8.17
C ASP A 44 18.22 5.91 -7.42
N ASP A 45 18.98 6.44 -6.47
CA ASP A 45 19.96 5.67 -5.72
C ASP A 45 19.35 4.56 -4.87
N LEU A 46 18.10 4.74 -4.39
CA LEU A 46 17.38 3.72 -3.65
C LEU A 46 17.07 2.51 -4.55
N PHE A 47 16.47 2.76 -5.71
CA PHE A 47 16.12 1.71 -6.66
C PHE A 47 17.37 1.03 -7.23
N LYS A 48 18.44 1.78 -7.53
CA LYS A 48 19.74 1.21 -7.93
C LYS A 48 20.36 0.29 -6.88
N LYS A 49 20.20 0.59 -5.60
CA LYS A 49 20.69 -0.28 -4.51
C LYS A 49 19.84 -1.54 -4.38
N LEU A 50 18.52 -1.40 -4.50
CA LEU A 50 17.56 -2.51 -4.36
C LEU A 50 17.47 -3.41 -5.61
N SER A 51 17.87 -2.93 -6.79
CA SER A 51 17.81 -3.70 -8.04
C SER A 51 18.91 -4.73 -8.19
N ARG A 52 19.93 -4.72 -7.31
CA ARG A 52 21.00 -5.70 -7.28
C ARG A 52 20.61 -6.88 -6.39
N ASP A 53 21.09 -8.07 -6.77
CA ASP A 53 20.99 -9.25 -5.92
C ASP A 53 21.56 -8.96 -4.54
N SER A 54 20.72 -9.13 -3.52
CA SER A 54 21.05 -8.82 -2.14
C SER A 54 20.35 -9.78 -1.20
N GLU A 55 20.91 -9.94 0.00
CA GLU A 55 20.33 -10.81 1.01
C GLU A 55 18.99 -10.26 1.48
N VAL A 56 17.99 -11.12 1.49
CA VAL A 56 16.63 -10.82 1.95
C VAL A 56 16.30 -11.73 3.14
N ARG A 57 15.71 -11.16 4.19
CA ARG A 57 15.37 -11.87 5.43
C ARG A 57 13.88 -11.78 5.75
N TYR A 58 13.28 -12.92 6.10
CA TYR A 58 11.92 -12.97 6.63
C TYR A 58 11.82 -12.24 7.96
N THR A 59 10.88 -11.31 8.07
CA THR A 59 10.77 -10.41 9.23
C THR A 59 9.68 -10.77 10.22
N GLY A 60 8.77 -11.67 9.87
CA GLY A 60 7.63 -11.99 10.72
C GLY A 60 7.95 -12.87 11.93
N PHE A 61 7.15 -12.69 12.98
CA PHE A 61 7.15 -13.50 14.20
C PHE A 61 8.54 -13.66 14.83
N ARG A 62 9.35 -12.58 14.90
CA ARG A 62 10.76 -12.63 15.40
C ARG A 62 10.88 -13.11 16.84
N ASP A 63 9.81 -12.98 17.62
CA ASP A 63 9.67 -13.42 19.01
C ASP A 63 9.42 -14.94 19.15
N ARG A 64 9.18 -15.65 18.05
CA ARG A 64 8.81 -17.08 18.05
C ARG A 64 9.97 -18.02 17.72
N PRO A 65 9.90 -19.30 18.14
CA PRO A 65 10.86 -20.32 17.74
C PRO A 65 10.97 -20.47 16.22
N ILE A 66 12.16 -20.84 15.72
CA ILE A 66 12.45 -20.86 14.29
C ILE A 66 11.55 -21.85 13.52
N GLU A 67 11.16 -22.97 14.13
CA GLU A 67 10.24 -23.95 13.55
C GLU A 67 8.84 -23.34 13.31
N GLU A 68 8.31 -22.62 14.29
CA GLU A 68 7.01 -21.93 14.16
C GLU A 68 7.09 -20.87 13.06
N ARG A 69 8.20 -20.11 13.02
CA ARG A 69 8.43 -19.08 11.99
C ARG A 69 8.48 -19.67 10.59
N ARG A 70 9.14 -20.83 10.40
CA ARG A 70 9.17 -21.56 9.13
C ARG A 70 7.78 -21.99 8.69
N GLY A 71 6.99 -22.54 9.61
CA GLY A 71 5.61 -22.95 9.36
C GLY A 71 4.73 -21.78 8.93
N ARG A 72 4.82 -20.65 9.65
CA ARG A 72 4.06 -19.42 9.32
C ARG A 72 4.50 -18.78 8.02
N PHE A 73 5.80 -18.72 7.75
CA PHE A 73 6.32 -18.22 6.48
C PHE A 73 5.78 -19.05 5.31
N ARG A 74 5.86 -20.38 5.41
CA ARG A 74 5.32 -21.29 4.38
C ARG A 74 3.82 -21.10 4.19
N ALA A 75 3.05 -20.99 5.27
CA ALA A 75 1.61 -20.74 5.22
C ALA A 75 1.30 -19.40 4.53
N GLY A 76 1.97 -18.31 4.92
CA GLY A 76 1.82 -17.01 4.28
C GLY A 76 2.15 -17.05 2.78
N CYS A 77 3.21 -17.75 2.41
CA CYS A 77 3.55 -17.98 1.00
C CYS A 77 2.45 -18.73 0.25
N CYS A 78 1.85 -19.77 0.84
CA CYS A 78 0.69 -20.45 0.26
C CYS A 78 -0.56 -19.53 0.18
N GLU A 79 -0.72 -18.61 1.13
CA GLU A 79 -1.79 -17.62 1.17
C GLU A 79 -1.54 -16.43 0.21
N GLY A 80 -0.33 -16.30 -0.34
CA GLY A 80 0.02 -15.29 -1.33
C GLY A 80 0.56 -13.99 -0.75
N HIS A 81 1.10 -14.02 0.47
CA HIS A 81 1.71 -12.83 1.06
C HIS A 81 2.88 -13.18 1.99
N THR A 82 3.83 -12.26 2.10
CA THR A 82 4.92 -12.39 3.07
C THR A 82 5.51 -11.03 3.41
N GLU A 83 6.31 -10.98 4.47
CA GLU A 83 7.04 -9.78 4.86
C GLU A 83 8.54 -10.08 4.91
N VAL A 84 9.32 -9.23 4.25
CA VAL A 84 10.75 -9.41 4.12
C VAL A 84 11.49 -8.09 4.27
N SER A 85 12.78 -8.18 4.55
CA SER A 85 13.68 -7.02 4.59
C SER A 85 14.91 -7.24 3.75
N PHE A 86 15.34 -6.20 3.05
CA PHE A 86 16.64 -6.16 2.40
C PHE A 86 17.71 -5.92 3.46
N ALA A 87 18.61 -6.87 3.68
CA ALA A 87 19.62 -6.79 4.74
C ALA A 87 20.57 -5.60 4.55
N ALA A 88 20.87 -5.24 3.30
CA ALA A 88 21.79 -4.15 2.97
C ALA A 88 21.24 -2.75 3.29
N THR A 89 19.92 -2.55 3.21
CA THR A 89 19.27 -1.24 3.38
C THR A 89 18.39 -1.17 4.62
N GLY A 90 18.01 -2.31 5.20
CA GLY A 90 17.04 -2.40 6.29
C GLY A 90 15.59 -2.11 5.86
N ILE A 91 15.34 -1.97 4.56
CA ILE A 91 14.01 -1.67 4.02
C ILE A 91 13.14 -2.91 4.14
N ASN A 92 11.99 -2.75 4.78
CA ASN A 92 10.98 -3.79 4.94
C ASN A 92 9.93 -3.63 3.84
N LEU A 93 9.57 -4.75 3.20
CA LEU A 93 8.51 -4.83 2.21
C LEU A 93 7.48 -5.86 2.65
N GLN A 94 6.21 -5.50 2.54
CA GLN A 94 5.12 -6.45 2.55
C GLN A 94 4.80 -6.80 1.09
N LEU A 95 4.97 -8.07 0.76
CA LEU A 95 4.72 -8.62 -0.57
C LEU A 95 3.35 -9.26 -0.60
N VAL A 96 2.59 -8.99 -1.66
CA VAL A 96 1.31 -9.61 -1.96
C VAL A 96 1.36 -10.08 -3.41
N PHE A 97 1.24 -11.39 -3.58
CA PHE A 97 1.39 -12.13 -4.84
C PHE A 97 0.28 -13.19 -4.92
N ASN A 98 -0.91 -12.80 -4.46
CA ASN A 98 -2.16 -13.46 -4.84
C ASN A 98 -3.22 -12.36 -5.03
N PRO A 99 -3.61 -12.08 -6.29
CA PRO A 99 -4.51 -10.97 -6.61
C PRO A 99 -5.92 -11.14 -6.05
N ASN A 100 -6.33 -12.37 -5.66
CA ASN A 100 -7.65 -12.61 -5.07
C ASN A 100 -7.84 -11.96 -3.69
N HIS A 101 -6.77 -11.56 -3.01
CA HIS A 101 -6.87 -10.91 -1.70
C HIS A 101 -7.22 -9.41 -1.78
N GLY A 102 -7.12 -8.79 -2.97
CA GLY A 102 -7.39 -7.36 -3.19
C GLY A 102 -8.75 -7.03 -3.85
N LEU A 103 -9.43 -8.03 -4.42
CA LEU A 103 -10.65 -7.80 -5.21
C LEU A 103 -11.93 -7.57 -4.37
N TYR A 104 -11.88 -7.80 -3.05
CA TYR A 104 -13.04 -7.59 -2.17
C TYR A 104 -13.26 -6.12 -1.73
N HIS A 105 -12.41 -5.17 -2.17
CA HIS A 105 -12.56 -3.75 -1.83
C HIS A 105 -13.00 -2.85 -3.00
N HIS A 106 -13.62 -3.41 -4.04
CA HIS A 106 -14.30 -2.62 -5.08
C HIS A 106 -15.72 -3.15 -5.38
N PRO A 107 -16.79 -2.39 -5.06
CA PRO A 107 -18.16 -2.90 -5.07
C PRO A 107 -18.81 -3.00 -6.46
N HIS A 108 -18.09 -2.89 -7.58
CA HIS A 108 -18.75 -2.73 -8.89
C HIS A 108 -18.06 -3.36 -10.10
N HIS A 109 -17.53 -4.59 -10.05
CA HIS A 109 -17.23 -5.30 -11.32
C HIS A 109 -17.51 -6.81 -11.23
N HIS A 110 -18.76 -7.18 -11.47
CA HIS A 110 -19.13 -8.54 -11.89
C HIS A 110 -18.67 -8.75 -13.33
N HIS A 111 -17.49 -9.32 -13.55
CA HIS A 111 -17.17 -10.02 -14.80
C HIS A 111 -16.55 -11.36 -14.46
N HIS A 112 -17.27 -12.43 -14.83
CA HIS A 112 -16.78 -13.81 -14.81
C HIS A 112 -15.60 -13.94 -15.78
N HIS A 113 -14.38 -13.74 -15.27
CA HIS A 113 -13.17 -14.16 -15.98
C HIS A 113 -12.59 -15.39 -15.27
N HIS A 114 -12.67 -16.49 -16.00
CA HIS A 114 -12.05 -17.77 -15.71
C HIS A 114 -10.53 -17.59 -15.45
N PRO A 115 -9.96 -18.07 -14.33
CA PRO A 115 -8.62 -17.65 -13.85
C PRO A 115 -7.43 -18.35 -14.54
N ALA A 116 -7.63 -18.99 -15.68
CA ALA A 116 -6.64 -19.92 -16.27
C ALA A 116 -5.92 -19.39 -17.53
N HIS A 117 -6.16 -18.14 -17.95
CA HIS A 117 -5.67 -17.63 -19.25
C HIS A 117 -4.66 -16.48 -19.18
N LEU A 118 -4.32 -16.02 -17.97
CA LEU A 118 -3.11 -15.24 -17.71
C LEU A 118 -2.12 -16.23 -17.10
N GLY A 119 -0.89 -16.33 -17.60
CA GLY A 119 0.14 -17.27 -17.17
C GLY A 119 0.64 -17.09 -15.73
N LEU A 120 -0.29 -16.97 -14.77
CA LEU A 120 -0.13 -16.97 -13.32
C LEU A 120 0.16 -18.40 -12.83
N GLU A 121 0.93 -19.17 -13.60
CA GLU A 121 1.40 -20.47 -13.16
C GLU A 121 2.45 -20.22 -12.07
N LYS A 122 1.95 -20.20 -10.83
CA LYS A 122 2.67 -20.12 -9.55
C LYS A 122 3.44 -18.81 -9.34
N GLU A 123 2.74 -17.76 -8.90
CA GLU A 123 3.33 -16.61 -8.17
C GLU A 123 4.19 -17.05 -6.96
N CYS A 124 4.01 -18.30 -6.49
CA CYS A 124 4.81 -18.94 -5.45
C CYS A 124 5.19 -20.37 -5.83
N ASP A 125 6.47 -20.63 -6.05
CA ASP A 125 7.02 -21.92 -6.48
C ASP A 125 7.96 -22.51 -5.42
N PHE A 126 7.56 -23.65 -4.84
CA PHE A 126 8.33 -24.42 -3.85
C PHE A 126 9.17 -25.54 -4.48
N ASP A 127 8.96 -25.83 -5.77
CA ASP A 127 9.55 -26.95 -6.47
C ASP A 127 10.79 -26.53 -7.29
N LYS A 128 10.91 -25.23 -7.62
CA LYS A 128 12.03 -24.66 -8.39
C LYS A 128 13.40 -24.96 -7.79
N GLU A 129 13.55 -24.86 -6.47
CA GLU A 129 14.80 -25.17 -5.78
C GLU A 129 14.51 -25.76 -4.39
N HIS A 130 15.10 -26.92 -4.09
CA HIS A 130 14.85 -27.61 -2.83
C HIS A 130 15.22 -26.74 -1.62
N GLY A 131 14.29 -26.63 -0.67
CA GLY A 131 14.47 -25.85 0.55
C GLY A 131 14.29 -24.34 0.37
N LYS A 132 13.89 -23.86 -0.83
CA LYS A 132 13.60 -22.46 -1.10
C LYS A 132 12.20 -22.29 -1.69
N VAL A 133 11.76 -21.03 -1.70
CA VAL A 133 10.53 -20.61 -2.38
C VAL A 133 10.87 -19.45 -3.29
N SER A 134 10.46 -19.55 -4.56
CA SER A 134 10.56 -18.47 -5.53
C SER A 134 9.21 -17.76 -5.58
N VAL A 135 9.21 -16.45 -5.36
CA VAL A 135 8.02 -15.60 -5.44
C VAL A 135 8.18 -14.68 -6.66
N ALA A 136 7.18 -14.61 -7.53
CA ALA A 136 7.18 -13.87 -8.79
C ALA A 136 6.08 -12.82 -8.85
#